data_AF-A0A7V5MIC0-F1
#
_entry.id   AF-A0A7V5MIC0-F1
#
_cell.length_a   1.000
_cell.length_b   1.000
_cell.length_c   1.000
_cell.angle_alpha   90.00
_cell.angle_beta   90.00
_cell.angle_gamma   90.00
#
_symmetry.space_group_name_H-M   'P 1'
#
loop_
_entity.id
_entity.type
_entity.pdbx_description
1 polymer ?
#
loop_
_entity_poly.entity_id
_entity_poly.type
_entity_poly.pdbx_seq_one_letter_code
_entity_poly.pdbx_strand_id
1 'polypeptide(L)'
;MKKLNLLGQLQSKAIAIELQHKNYPPAIERMRLLGKEKNFSPFWRVGLAYLLIKAEQNPQAQKELNIASQDLSKMEASPAKNELLHKIQKLQSDLNGTK
;
A
#
# COMPACT_ATOMS: atom_id res chain seq x y z
N MET A 1 16.43 14.04 19.24
CA MET A 1 15.06 13.89 18.69
C MET A 1 14.93 12.54 17.97
N LYS A 2 14.55 11.45 18.66
CA LYS A 2 14.57 10.07 18.11
C LYS A 2 13.34 9.20 18.48
N LYS A 3 12.23 9.80 18.92
CA LYS A 3 11.00 9.05 19.32
C LYS A 3 9.94 8.94 18.21
N LEU A 4 10.05 9.71 17.12
CA LEU A 4 9.01 9.86 16.09
C LEU A 4 8.93 8.72 15.06
N ASN A 5 9.79 7.70 15.11
CA ASN A 5 9.81 6.64 14.08
C ASN A 5 9.65 5.21 14.65
N LEU A 6 9.57 5.05 15.98
CA LEU A 6 9.44 3.72 16.58
C LEU A 6 8.04 3.15 16.35
N LEU A 7 7.00 3.99 16.48
CA LEU A 7 5.61 3.57 16.27
C LEU A 7 5.38 3.11 14.82
N GLY A 8 5.83 3.88 13.83
CA GLY A 8 5.73 3.50 12.42
C GLY A 8 6.48 2.21 12.07
N GLN A 9 7.66 1.98 12.66
CA GLN A 9 8.41 0.73 12.49
C GLN A 9 7.70 -0.47 13.14
N LEU A 10 7.13 -0.28 14.33
CA LEU A 10 6.35 -1.32 15.01
C LEU A 10 5.10 -1.70 14.21
N GLN A 11 4.37 -0.72 13.68
CA GLN A 11 3.20 -1.00 12.83
C GLN A 11 3.60 -1.70 11.52
N SER A 12 4.71 -1.31 10.90
CA SER A 12 5.22 -1.99 9.69
C SER A 12 5.54 -3.45 9.96
N LYS A 13 6.16 -3.75 11.12
CA LYS A 13 6.42 -5.13 11.55
C LYS A 13 5.13 -5.90 11.87
N ALA A 14 4.17 -5.26 12.54
CA ALA A 14 2.89 -5.87 12.87
C ALA A 14 2.11 -6.25 11.60
N ILE A 15 2.08 -5.37 10.59
CA ILE A 15 1.49 -5.66 9.27
C ILE A 15 2.16 -6.87 8.62
N ALA A 16 3.49 -6.99 8.70
CA ALA A 16 4.22 -8.13 8.13
C ALA A 16 3.86 -9.45 8.82
N ILE A 17 3.69 -9.44 10.15
CA ILE A 17 3.24 -10.61 10.92
C ILE A 17 1.81 -10.98 10.54
N GLU A 18 0.89 -10.00 10.49
CA GLU A 18 -0.51 -10.25 10.13
C GLU A 18 -0.64 -10.80 8.71
N LEU A 19 0.19 -10.33 7.78
CA LEU A 19 0.32 -10.90 6.43
C LEU A 19 0.76 -12.36 6.43
N GLN A 20 1.74 -12.74 7.27
CA GLN A 20 2.18 -14.13 7.40
C GLN A 20 1.04 -15.03 7.88
N HIS A 21 0.19 -14.52 8.77
CA HIS A 21 -0.97 -15.23 9.29
C HIS A 21 -2.22 -15.11 8.40
N LYS A 22 -2.14 -14.44 7.24
CA LYS A 22 -3.28 -14.13 6.36
C LYS A 22 -4.42 -13.37 7.06
N ASN A 23 -4.10 -12.66 8.15
CA ASN A 23 -5.05 -11.84 8.91
C ASN A 23 -5.11 -10.43 8.29
N TYR A 24 -5.79 -10.32 7.16
CA TYR A 24 -5.82 -9.08 6.39
C TYR A 24 -6.61 -7.92 7.00
N PRO A 25 -7.77 -8.12 7.67
CA PRO A 25 -8.52 -7.00 8.23
C PRO A 25 -7.72 -6.19 9.29
N PRO A 26 -7.04 -6.82 10.27
CA PRO A 26 -6.14 -6.11 11.18
C PRO A 26 -5.00 -5.37 10.47
N ALA A 27 -4.41 -6.00 9.44
CA ALA A 27 -3.34 -5.39 8.66
C ALA A 27 -3.80 -4.13 7.92
N ILE A 28 -5.01 -4.16 7.36
CA ILE A 28 -5.63 -3.01 6.70
C ILE A 28 -5.85 -1.87 7.69
N GLU A 29 -6.37 -2.15 8.88
CA GLU A 29 -6.60 -1.13 9.91
C GLU A 29 -5.28 -0.48 10.36
N ARG A 30 -4.23 -1.27 10.59
CA ARG A 30 -2.91 -0.74 10.92
C ARG A 30 -2.32 0.10 9.79
N MET A 31 -2.47 -0.37 8.55
CA MET A 31 -2.01 0.39 7.39
C MET A 31 -2.76 1.72 7.28
N ARG A 32 -4.07 1.76 7.53
CA ARG A 32 -4.88 3.01 7.56
C ARG A 32 -4.36 4.01 8.60
N LEU A 33 -4.01 3.54 9.80
CA LEU A 33 -3.44 4.39 10.84
C LEU A 33 -2.10 5.02 10.42
N LEU A 34 -1.27 4.27 9.68
CA LEU A 34 -0.02 4.78 9.12
C LEU A 34 -0.20 5.81 8.01
N GLY A 35 -1.39 5.93 7.41
CA GLY A 35 -1.64 6.84 6.30
C GLY A 35 -1.30 8.30 6.63
N LYS A 36 -1.67 8.76 7.84
CA LYS A 36 -1.34 10.11 8.31
C LYS A 36 0.16 10.32 8.46
N GLU A 37 0.88 9.35 9.05
CA GLU A 37 2.34 9.43 9.22
C GLU A 37 3.09 9.38 7.89
N LYS A 38 2.56 8.65 6.91
CA LYS A 38 3.13 8.51 5.56
C LYS A 38 2.60 9.55 4.58
N ASN A 39 1.86 10.55 5.06
CA ASN A 39 1.20 11.59 4.28
C ASN A 39 0.44 11.04 3.06
N PHE A 40 -0.19 9.87 3.23
CA PHE A 40 -0.90 9.15 2.16
C PHE A 40 -0.09 9.03 0.86
N SER A 41 1.23 8.88 0.99
CA SER A 41 2.16 8.83 -0.15
C SER A 41 1.81 7.69 -1.12
N PRO A 42 2.24 7.79 -2.39
CA PRO A 42 2.01 6.73 -3.37
C PRO A 42 2.51 5.35 -2.90
N PHE A 43 3.65 5.31 -2.21
CA PHE A 43 4.19 4.08 -1.63
C PHE A 43 3.25 3.45 -0.61
N TRP A 44 2.67 4.27 0.27
CA TRP A 44 1.69 3.81 1.25
C TRP A 44 0.42 3.30 0.57
N ARG A 45 -0.10 4.01 -0.44
CA ARG A 45 -1.30 3.61 -1.18
C ARG A 45 -1.13 2.26 -1.87
N VAL A 46 0.04 2.02 -2.49
CA VAL A 46 0.36 0.73 -3.11
C VAL A 46 0.42 -0.39 -2.07
N GLY A 47 1.00 -0.12 -0.90
CA GLY A 47 1.01 -1.07 0.22
C GLY A 47 -0.40 -1.40 0.72
N LEU A 48 -1.26 -0.39 0.89
CA LEU A 48 -2.65 -0.59 1.27
C LEU A 48 -3.43 -1.35 0.20
N ALA A 49 -3.27 -1.02 -1.08
CA ALA A 49 -3.92 -1.70 -2.18
C ALA A 49 -3.56 -3.20 -2.21
N TYR A 50 -2.30 -3.56 -1.97
CA TYR A 50 -1.88 -4.95 -1.85
C TYR A 50 -2.66 -5.69 -0.75
N LEU A 51 -2.79 -5.09 0.44
CA LEU A 51 -3.56 -5.68 1.54
C LEU A 51 -5.04 -5.83 1.17
N LEU A 52 -5.62 -4.84 0.50
CA LEU A 52 -7.01 -4.86 0.06
C LEU A 52 -7.26 -5.96 -0.98
N ILE A 53 -6.34 -6.19 -1.93
CA ILE A 53 -6.41 -7.31 -2.88
C ILE A 53 -6.41 -8.65 -2.14
N LYS A 54 -5.51 -8.82 -1.17
CA LYS A 54 -5.44 -10.06 -0.38
C LYS A 54 -6.68 -10.29 0.48
N ALA A 55 -7.39 -9.23 0.86
CA ALA A 55 -8.67 -9.28 1.54
C ALA A 55 -9.88 -9.33 0.59
N GLU A 56 -9.67 -9.49 -0.72
CA GLU A 56 -10.72 -9.50 -1.76
C GLU A 56 -11.55 -8.20 -1.84
N GLN A 57 -11.04 -7.11 -1.27
CA GLN A 57 -11.63 -5.77 -1.32
C GLN A 57 -11.19 -5.04 -2.60
N ASN A 58 -11.48 -5.67 -3.74
CA ASN A 58 -10.99 -5.27 -5.06
C ASN A 58 -11.39 -3.84 -5.49
N PRO A 59 -12.64 -3.36 -5.26
CA PRO A 59 -13.01 -1.99 -5.59
C PRO A 59 -12.18 -0.95 -4.83
N GLN A 60 -11.94 -1.19 -3.53
CA GLN A 60 -11.13 -0.31 -2.70
C GLN A 60 -9.67 -0.33 -3.13
N ALA A 61 -9.13 -1.52 -3.44
CA ALA A 61 -7.76 -1.64 -3.94
C ALA A 61 -7.55 -0.86 -5.24
N GLN A 62 -8.48 -1.01 -6.19
CA GLN A 62 -8.42 -0.30 -7.47
C GLN A 62 -8.41 1.22 -7.28
N LYS A 63 -9.25 1.73 -6.36
CA LYS A 63 -9.28 3.15 -6.03
C LYS A 63 -7.92 3.66 -5.54
N GLU A 64 -7.28 2.96 -4.61
CA GLU A 64 -5.98 3.36 -4.08
C GLU A 64 -4.87 3.30 -5.15
N LEU A 65 -4.87 2.29 -6.03
CA LEU A 65 -3.92 2.18 -7.14
C LEU A 65 -4.09 3.30 -8.17
N ASN A 66 -5.32 3.71 -8.43
CA ASN A 66 -5.61 4.83 -9.34
C ASN A 66 -5.08 6.14 -8.78
N ILE A 67 -5.31 6.41 -7.48
CA ILE A 67 -4.78 7.62 -6.83
C ILE A 67 -3.26 7.58 -6.81
N ALA A 68 -2.64 6.44 -6.46
CA ALA A 68 -1.19 6.30 -6.47
C ALA A 68 -0.59 6.57 -7.86
N SER A 69 -1.23 6.07 -8.92
CA SER A 69 -0.81 6.33 -10.31
C SER A 69 -0.90 7.81 -10.68
N GLN A 70 -2.00 8.48 -10.30
CA GLN A 70 -2.20 9.90 -10.54
C GLN A 70 -1.20 10.79 -9.78
N ASP A 71 -0.82 10.39 -8.58
CA ASP A 71 0.19 11.12 -7.81
C ASP A 71 1.59 10.90 -8.41
N LEU A 72 1.91 9.67 -8.85
CA LEU A 72 3.19 9.36 -9.49
C LEU A 72 3.37 10.04 -10.85
N SER A 73 2.30 10.26 -11.61
CA SER A 73 2.40 10.95 -12.91
C SER A 73 2.90 12.38 -12.77
N LYS A 74 2.64 13.03 -11.62
CA LYS A 74 3.09 14.38 -11.26
C LYS A 74 4.51 14.43 -10.70
N MET A 75 5.08 13.28 -10.32
CA MET A 75 6.44 13.21 -9.78
C MET A 75 7.47 13.15 -10.90
N GLU A 76 8.65 13.69 -10.66
CA GLU A 76 9.81 13.56 -11.56
C GLU A 76 10.17 12.10 -11.83
N ALA A 77 10.74 11.86 -13.01
CA ALA A 77 11.22 10.54 -13.39
C ALA A 77 12.33 10.08 -12.44
N SER A 78 12.17 8.90 -11.84
CA SER A 78 13.16 8.30 -10.96
C SER A 78 13.05 6.78 -11.00
N PRO A 79 14.13 6.04 -10.66
CA PRO A 79 14.07 4.59 -10.55
C PRO A 79 12.97 4.13 -9.58
N ALA A 80 12.83 4.79 -8.43
CA ALA A 80 11.81 4.47 -7.43
C ALA A 80 10.38 4.67 -7.96
N LYS A 81 10.13 5.72 -8.77
CA LYS A 81 8.85 5.91 -9.45
C LYS A 81 8.56 4.76 -10.43
N ASN A 82 9.54 4.38 -11.24
CA ASN A 82 9.38 3.31 -12.23
C ASN A 82 9.11 1.95 -11.57
N GLU A 83 9.82 1.62 -10.49
CA GLU A 83 9.55 0.42 -9.69
C GLU A 83 8.13 0.42 -9.11
N LEU A 84 7.67 1.56 -8.62
CA LEU A 84 6.34 1.68 -8.03
C LEU A 84 5.25 1.59 -9.09
N LEU A 85 5.45 2.18 -10.27
CA LEU A 85 4.55 2.01 -11.43
C LEU A 85 4.47 0.55 -11.88
N HIS A 86 5.60 -0.15 -11.96
CA HIS A 86 5.62 -1.58 -12.29
C HIS A 86 4.86 -2.42 -11.25
N LYS A 87 5.01 -2.10 -9.96
CA LYS A 87 4.21 -2.75 -8.90
C LYS A 87 2.71 -2.49 -9.08
N ILE A 88 2.32 -1.25 -9.40
CA ILE A 88 0.91 -0.92 -9.64
C ILE A 88 0.35 -1.74 -10.82
N GLN A 89 1.08 -1.80 -11.93
CA GLN A 89 0.67 -2.58 -13.11
C GLN A 89 0.46 -4.04 -12.76
N LYS A 90 1.39 -4.65 -12.01
CA LYS A 90 1.27 -6.03 -11.55
C LYS A 90 0.00 -6.25 -10.71
N LEU A 91 -0.26 -5.37 -9.75
CA LEU A 91 -1.44 -5.47 -8.87
C LEU A 91 -2.75 -5.26 -9.65
N GLN A 92 -2.76 -4.40 -10.67
CA GLN A 92 -3.91 -4.23 -11.55
C GLN A 92 -4.17 -5.46 -12.42
N SER A 93 -3.13 -6.15 -12.90
CA SER A 93 -3.27 -7.44 -13.58
C SER A 93 -3.87 -8.50 -12.67
N ASP A 94 -3.40 -8.57 -11.41
CA ASP A 94 -3.94 -9.52 -10.41
C ASP A 94 -5.44 -9.29 -10.18
N LEU A 95 -5.88 -8.02 -10.09
CA LEU A 95 -7.31 -7.66 -9.95
C LEU A 95 -8.17 -8.16 -11.12
N ASN A 96 -7.66 -8.06 -12.35
CA ASN A 96 -8.38 -8.44 -13.56
C ASN A 96 -8.34 -9.95 -13.85
N GLY A 97 -7.39 -10.68 -13.28
CA GLY A 97 -7.23 -12.13 -13.42
C GLY A 97 -8.12 -12.96 -12.48
N THR A 98 -8.73 -12.36 -11.46
CA THR A 98 -9.64 -13.03 -10.49
C THR A 98 -11.08 -13.24 -10.98
N LYS A 99 -11.29 -13.47 -12.27
CA LYS A 99 -12.61 -13.81 -12.84
C LYS A 99 -12.82 -15.31 -13.00
#